data_AF-A0A0A1FC02-F1
#
_entry.id   AF-A0A0A1FC02-F1
#
_cell.length_a   1.000
_cell.length_b   1.000
_cell.length_c   1.000
_cell.angle_alpha   90.00
_cell.angle_beta   90.00
_cell.angle_gamma   90.00
#
_symmetry.space_group_name_H-M   'P 1'
#
loop_
_entity.id
_entity.type
_entity.pdbx_description
1 polymer ?
#
loop_
_entity_poly.entity_id
_entity_poly.type
_entity_poly.pdbx_seq_one_letter_code
_entity_poly.pdbx_strand_id
1 'polypeptide(L)'
;MYPAEMNSETDIQLSGPFSVTDAAGRKHDIKAIRIFDEGYGIIDVYVDFAAAIGKERLYEDKVLIGQILTRLRQIGYTGPDFGHGDLGLQDDKLIVLEAPEEFNPFAASKGWKNLAEEFAEDAGDDWADEAIGGQAASNSKLDALKNKFKA
;
A
#
# COMPACT_ATOMS: atom_id res chain seq x y z
N MET A 1 -15.18 0.36 27.14
CA MET A 1 -15.64 1.06 25.93
C MET A 1 -14.38 1.52 25.21
N TYR A 2 -13.92 0.73 24.25
CA TYR A 2 -12.77 1.11 23.43
C TYR A 2 -13.30 2.07 22.35
N PRO A 3 -12.59 3.17 22.02
CA PRO A 3 -13.03 4.10 21.00
C PRO A 3 -13.10 3.36 19.65
N ALA A 4 -14.31 3.29 19.11
CA ALA A 4 -14.63 2.73 17.80
C ALA A 4 -14.44 3.77 16.71
N GLU A 5 -13.22 4.27 16.57
CA GLU A 5 -12.80 5.10 15.43
C GLU A 5 -11.60 4.39 14.78
N MET A 6 -11.85 3.21 14.22
CA MET A 6 -11.01 2.73 13.12
C MET A 6 -11.34 3.60 11.92
N ASN A 7 -10.37 4.41 11.51
CA ASN A 7 -10.39 5.41 10.45
C ASN A 7 -11.20 4.91 9.24
N SER A 8 -12.45 5.38 9.14
CA SER A 8 -13.39 4.96 8.10
C SER A 8 -13.12 5.62 6.76
N GLU A 9 -12.24 6.63 6.73
CA GLU A 9 -11.92 7.40 5.52
C GLU A 9 -10.96 6.66 4.59
N THR A 10 -10.14 5.74 5.11
CA THR A 10 -9.15 5.00 4.32
C THR A 10 -9.54 3.54 4.08
N ASP A 11 -10.59 3.04 4.74
CA ASP A 11 -11.18 1.72 4.49
C ASP A 11 -12.10 1.76 3.27
N ILE A 12 -11.69 1.10 2.19
CA ILE A 12 -12.46 1.08 0.94
C ILE A 12 -12.95 -0.34 0.69
N GLN A 13 -14.25 -0.52 0.84
CA GLN A 13 -14.92 -1.78 0.52
C GLN A 13 -15.15 -1.90 -0.99
N LEU A 14 -14.49 -2.87 -1.61
CA LEU A 14 -14.60 -3.17 -3.04
C LEU A 14 -15.79 -4.05 -3.38
N SER A 15 -16.17 -4.95 -2.46
CA SER A 15 -17.26 -5.90 -2.70
C SER A 15 -18.13 -6.16 -1.48
N GLY A 16 -19.41 -6.46 -1.73
CA GLY A 16 -20.31 -7.04 -0.72
C GLY A 16 -20.15 -8.57 -0.62
N PRO A 17 -20.92 -9.23 0.27
CA PRO A 17 -20.75 -10.64 0.59
C PRO A 17 -20.90 -11.58 -0.61
N PHE A 18 -20.11 -12.66 -0.63
CA PHE A 18 -20.17 -13.74 -1.62
C PHE A 18 -19.54 -15.02 -1.06
N SER A 19 -19.68 -16.13 -1.78
CA SER A 19 -19.08 -17.40 -1.37
C SER A 19 -18.09 -17.90 -2.42
N VAL A 20 -17.04 -18.57 -1.96
CA VAL A 20 -16.05 -19.25 -2.79
C VAL A 20 -15.83 -20.66 -2.31
N THR A 21 -15.23 -21.50 -3.14
CA THR A 21 -14.85 -22.87 -2.79
C THR A 21 -13.35 -23.05 -2.94
N ASP A 22 -12.68 -23.65 -1.96
CA ASP A 22 -11.24 -23.94 -2.06
C ASP A 22 -10.96 -25.18 -2.92
N ALA A 23 -9.67 -25.48 -3.16
CA ALA A 23 -9.25 -26.64 -3.95
C ALA A 23 -9.63 -27.99 -3.27
N ALA A 24 -9.87 -27.98 -1.96
CA ALA A 24 -10.35 -29.14 -1.21
C ALA A 24 -11.89 -29.31 -1.26
N GLY A 25 -12.60 -28.43 -1.96
CA GLY A 25 -14.05 -28.48 -2.11
C GLY A 25 -14.81 -27.89 -0.93
N ARG A 26 -14.15 -27.18 -0.02
CA ARG A 26 -14.79 -26.56 1.14
C ARG A 26 -15.26 -25.16 0.78
N LYS A 27 -16.48 -24.86 1.22
CA LYS A 27 -17.11 -23.58 0.99
C LYS A 27 -16.66 -22.58 2.06
N HIS A 28 -16.26 -21.40 1.60
CA HIS A 28 -15.90 -20.26 2.43
C HIS A 28 -16.82 -19.08 2.10
N ASP A 29 -17.43 -18.50 3.12
CA ASP A 29 -18.24 -17.29 2.97
C ASP A 29 -17.35 -16.07 3.22
N ILE A 30 -17.33 -15.15 2.26
CA ILE A 30 -16.58 -13.89 2.30
C ILE A 30 -17.56 -12.77 2.62
N LYS A 31 -17.20 -11.94 3.60
CA LYS A 31 -17.95 -10.74 3.99
C LYS A 31 -17.73 -9.60 3.02
N ALA A 32 -16.47 -9.35 2.69
CA ALA A 32 -16.06 -8.24 1.85
C ALA A 32 -14.66 -8.47 1.28
N ILE A 33 -14.35 -7.71 0.23
CA ILE A 33 -12.97 -7.44 -0.19
C ILE A 33 -12.76 -5.97 0.11
N ARG A 34 -11.65 -5.63 0.78
CA ARG A 34 -11.29 -4.28 1.19
C ARG A 34 -9.86 -3.96 0.80
N ILE A 35 -9.59 -2.68 0.66
CA ILE A 35 -8.23 -2.12 0.58
C ILE A 35 -8.13 -0.99 1.58
N PHE A 36 -6.91 -0.73 2.04
CA PHE A 36 -6.62 0.44 2.85
C PHE A 36 -5.71 1.40 2.08
N ASP A 37 -5.96 2.68 2.29
CA ASP A 37 -5.03 3.72 1.89
C ASP A 37 -3.98 3.93 2.98
N GLU A 38 -2.85 3.22 2.85
CA GLU A 38 -1.72 3.27 3.81
C GLU A 38 -0.61 4.25 3.39
N GLY A 39 -0.70 4.85 2.20
CA GLY A 39 0.26 5.86 1.73
C GLY A 39 1.66 5.36 1.39
N TYR A 40 1.87 4.05 1.23
CA TYR A 40 3.16 3.46 0.78
C TYR A 40 3.23 3.18 -0.73
N GLY A 41 2.16 3.48 -1.49
CA GLY A 41 2.10 3.32 -2.94
C GLY A 41 1.85 1.88 -3.44
N ILE A 42 1.83 0.90 -2.54
CA ILE A 42 1.46 -0.49 -2.81
C ILE A 42 0.10 -0.77 -2.15
N ILE A 43 -0.74 -1.57 -2.82
CA ILE A 43 -2.09 -1.88 -2.34
C ILE A 43 -2.16 -3.33 -1.88
N ASP A 44 -2.32 -3.51 -0.56
CA ASP A 44 -2.71 -4.79 0.02
C ASP A 44 -4.23 -4.97 -0.06
N VAL A 45 -4.65 -6.13 -0.58
CA VAL A 45 -6.07 -6.48 -0.74
C VAL A 45 -6.47 -7.49 0.33
N TYR A 46 -7.36 -7.04 1.20
CA TYR A 46 -7.87 -7.79 2.35
C TYR A 46 -9.15 -8.51 1.95
N VAL A 47 -9.21 -9.81 2.23
CA VAL A 47 -10.40 -10.63 1.97
C VAL A 47 -10.92 -11.15 3.31
N ASP A 48 -12.04 -10.60 3.75
CA ASP A 48 -12.60 -10.92 5.06
C ASP A 48 -13.52 -12.14 4.99
N PHE A 49 -13.23 -13.16 5.79
CA PHE A 49 -14.07 -14.33 5.92
C PHE A 49 -15.16 -14.15 6.98
N ALA A 50 -16.31 -14.78 6.74
CA ALA A 50 -17.43 -14.76 7.65
C ALA A 50 -17.12 -15.54 8.95
N ALA A 51 -16.39 -16.65 8.81
CA ALA A 51 -15.93 -17.52 9.89
C ALA A 51 -14.40 -17.60 9.89
N ALA A 52 -13.84 -18.07 11.01
CA ALA A 52 -12.40 -18.31 11.08
C ALA A 52 -12.01 -19.45 10.12
N ILE A 53 -11.01 -19.19 9.27
CA ILE A 53 -10.41 -20.13 8.32
C ILE A 53 -9.32 -21.00 8.97
N GLY A 54 -8.97 -20.72 10.23
CA GLY A 54 -8.03 -21.52 11.01
C GLY A 54 -6.58 -21.33 10.58
N LYS A 55 -5.78 -22.41 10.59
CA LYS A 55 -4.35 -22.38 10.21
C LYS A 55 -4.11 -22.61 8.71
N GLU A 56 -5.16 -22.44 7.92
CA GLU A 56 -5.13 -22.79 6.51
C GLU A 56 -4.59 -21.64 5.70
N ARG A 57 -3.60 -21.93 4.86
CA ARG A 57 -2.93 -20.94 4.01
C ARG A 57 -3.77 -20.70 2.75
N LEU A 58 -4.99 -20.20 2.91
CA LEU A 58 -5.90 -19.96 1.79
C LEU A 58 -5.35 -18.93 0.79
N TYR A 59 -4.40 -18.09 1.21
CA TYR A 59 -3.61 -17.20 0.35
C TYR A 59 -2.65 -17.94 -0.62
N GLU A 60 -2.50 -19.26 -0.51
CA GLU A 60 -1.77 -20.12 -1.46
C GLU A 60 -2.74 -20.92 -2.36
N ASP A 61 -4.05 -20.90 -2.08
CA ASP A 61 -5.04 -21.67 -2.82
C ASP A 61 -5.46 -20.95 -4.10
N LYS A 62 -4.91 -21.40 -5.23
CA LYS A 62 -5.17 -20.81 -6.56
C LYS A 62 -6.63 -20.92 -7.01
N VAL A 63 -7.38 -21.93 -6.54
CA VAL A 63 -8.79 -22.11 -6.91
C VAL A 63 -9.64 -21.07 -6.19
N LEU A 64 -9.36 -20.84 -4.90
CA LEU A 64 -10.00 -19.81 -4.10
C LEU A 64 -9.64 -18.41 -4.60
N ILE A 65 -8.35 -18.13 -4.83
CA ILE A 65 -7.87 -16.84 -5.34
C ILE A 65 -8.47 -16.55 -6.72
N GLY A 66 -8.52 -17.54 -7.61
CA GLY A 66 -9.13 -17.38 -8.93
C GLY A 66 -10.61 -16.96 -8.87
N GLN A 67 -11.36 -17.44 -7.88
CA GLN A 67 -12.75 -17.02 -7.67
C GLN A 67 -12.85 -15.60 -7.09
N ILE A 68 -11.95 -15.21 -6.19
CA ILE A 68 -11.85 -13.84 -5.68
C ILE A 68 -11.52 -12.86 -6.82
N LEU A 69 -10.54 -13.19 -7.66
CA LEU A 69 -10.20 -12.38 -8.83
C LEU A 69 -11.35 -12.32 -9.84
N THR A 70 -12.09 -13.41 -10.01
CA THR A 70 -13.33 -13.42 -10.82
C THR A 70 -14.35 -12.43 -10.25
N ARG A 71 -14.48 -12.34 -8.92
CA ARG A 71 -15.36 -11.37 -8.27
C ARG A 71 -14.90 -9.93 -8.51
N LEU A 72 -13.59 -9.66 -8.42
CA LEU A 72 -13.02 -8.34 -8.76
C LEU A 72 -13.25 -7.98 -10.23
N ARG A 73 -13.13 -8.94 -11.14
CA ARG A 73 -13.40 -8.75 -12.57
C ARG A 73 -14.85 -8.39 -12.86
N GLN A 74 -15.79 -8.99 -12.13
CA GLN A 74 -17.21 -8.64 -12.24
C GLN A 74 -17.52 -7.19 -11.86
N ILE A 75 -16.70 -6.58 -11.00
CA ILE A 75 -16.91 -5.20 -10.53
C ILE A 75 -16.01 -4.17 -11.25
N GLY A 76 -15.28 -4.61 -12.28
CA GLY A 76 -14.57 -3.75 -13.22
C GLY A 76 -13.04 -3.89 -13.26
N TYR A 77 -12.43 -4.78 -12.48
CA TYR A 77 -10.99 -5.00 -12.56
C TYR A 77 -10.62 -5.83 -13.80
N THR A 78 -9.66 -5.40 -14.61
CA THR A 78 -9.24 -6.12 -15.85
C THR A 78 -7.75 -6.41 -15.91
N GLY A 79 -7.02 -6.22 -14.81
CA GLY A 79 -5.58 -6.42 -14.73
C GLY A 79 -5.15 -7.87 -14.50
N PRO A 80 -3.83 -8.07 -14.24
CA PRO A 80 -3.26 -9.39 -13.99
C PRO A 80 -3.76 -10.05 -12.69
N ASP A 81 -3.36 -11.31 -12.48
CA ASP A 81 -3.67 -12.01 -11.23
C ASP A 81 -2.82 -11.45 -10.07
N PHE A 82 -3.35 -11.56 -8.85
CA PHE A 82 -2.67 -11.08 -7.64
C PHE A 82 -1.57 -12.03 -7.17
N GLY A 83 -0.59 -11.45 -6.47
CA GLY A 83 0.49 -12.16 -5.81
C GLY A 83 0.12 -12.63 -4.39
N HIS A 84 1.10 -13.22 -3.72
CA HIS A 84 0.98 -13.54 -2.30
C HIS A 84 1.22 -12.26 -1.49
N GLY A 85 0.28 -11.91 -0.61
CA GLY A 85 0.51 -10.84 0.37
C GLY A 85 1.48 -11.27 1.47
N ASP A 86 1.92 -10.30 2.28
CA ASP A 86 2.86 -10.56 3.37
C ASP A 86 2.28 -11.59 4.36
N LEU A 87 3.12 -12.53 4.79
CA LEU A 87 2.78 -13.55 5.79
C LEU A 87 2.45 -12.94 7.15
N GLY A 88 3.04 -11.78 7.48
CA GLY A 88 2.79 -11.05 8.71
C GLY A 88 1.40 -10.41 8.80
N LEU A 89 0.71 -10.26 7.66
CA LEU A 89 -0.63 -9.66 7.58
C LEU A 89 -1.76 -10.72 7.53
N GLN A 90 -1.42 -11.99 7.41
CA GLN A 90 -2.42 -13.07 7.37
C GLN A 90 -3.00 -13.33 8.76
N ASP A 91 -4.32 -13.54 8.85
CA ASP A 91 -5.01 -13.77 10.13
C ASP A 91 -5.99 -14.97 10.06
N ASP A 92 -6.62 -15.31 11.18
CA ASP A 92 -7.59 -16.40 11.31
C ASP A 92 -8.88 -16.15 10.53
N LYS A 93 -9.18 -14.90 10.16
CA LYS A 93 -10.42 -14.48 9.50
C LYS A 93 -10.21 -13.62 8.27
N LEU A 94 -8.98 -13.40 7.85
CA LEU A 94 -8.70 -12.70 6.61
C LEU A 94 -7.46 -13.27 5.94
N ILE A 95 -7.42 -13.14 4.63
CA ILE A 95 -6.18 -13.26 3.88
C ILE A 95 -5.84 -11.92 3.25
N VAL A 96 -4.55 -11.69 3.06
CA VAL A 96 -4.04 -10.53 2.34
C VAL A 96 -3.38 -10.99 1.05
N LEU A 97 -3.70 -10.31 -0.04
CA LEU A 97 -3.14 -10.52 -1.37
C LEU A 97 -2.43 -9.25 -1.82
N GLU A 98 -1.28 -9.40 -2.45
CA GLU A 98 -0.54 -8.28 -3.03
C GLU A 98 -1.13 -7.98 -4.42
N ALA A 99 -1.65 -6.76 -4.59
CA ALA A 99 -2.15 -6.33 -5.88
C ALA A 99 -1.00 -5.80 -6.77
N PRO A 100 -1.02 -6.11 -8.08
CA PRO A 100 -0.05 -5.54 -9.01
C PRO A 100 -0.34 -4.05 -9.25
N GLU A 101 0.64 -3.28 -9.74
CA GLU A 101 0.49 -1.82 -9.97
C GLU A 101 -0.67 -1.48 -10.92
N GLU A 102 -1.01 -2.36 -11.86
CA GLU A 102 -2.16 -2.19 -12.75
C GLU A 102 -3.52 -2.23 -12.02
N PHE A 103 -3.53 -2.60 -10.74
CA PHE A 103 -4.71 -2.47 -9.88
C PHE A 103 -4.95 -1.03 -9.42
N ASN A 104 -3.94 -0.17 -9.36
CA ASN A 104 -4.03 1.22 -8.90
C ASN A 104 -5.13 2.04 -9.60
N PRO A 105 -5.27 2.05 -10.94
CA PRO A 105 -6.36 2.80 -11.57
C PRO A 105 -7.75 2.28 -11.21
N PHE A 106 -7.89 0.97 -11.01
CA PHE A 106 -9.15 0.39 -10.53
C PHE A 106 -9.42 0.80 -9.08
N ALA A 107 -8.43 0.72 -8.20
CA ALA A 107 -8.55 1.17 -6.81
C ALA A 107 -8.89 2.67 -6.72
N ALA A 108 -8.24 3.51 -7.52
CA ALA A 108 -8.53 4.94 -7.60
C ALA A 108 -9.98 5.21 -8.04
N SER A 109 -10.51 4.43 -8.98
CA SER A 109 -11.93 4.51 -9.37
C SER A 109 -12.92 4.18 -8.23
N LYS A 110 -12.45 3.51 -7.17
CA LYS A 110 -13.21 3.16 -5.97
C LYS A 110 -12.97 4.12 -4.80
N GLY A 111 -12.11 5.13 -4.98
CA GLY A 111 -11.84 6.16 -3.98
C GLY A 111 -10.48 6.05 -3.28
N TRP A 112 -9.60 5.14 -3.71
CA TRP A 112 -8.22 5.09 -3.19
C TRP A 112 -7.45 6.32 -3.67
N LYS A 113 -6.72 6.96 -2.76
CA LYS A 113 -5.85 8.11 -3.06
C LYS A 113 -4.42 7.62 -2.94
N ASN A 114 -3.61 7.84 -3.96
CA ASN A 114 -2.20 7.47 -3.86
C ASN A 114 -1.46 8.49 -3.00
N LEU A 115 -1.59 8.40 -1.67
CA LEU A 115 -1.00 9.41 -0.78
C LEU A 115 0.54 9.46 -0.89
N ALA A 116 1.18 8.38 -1.33
CA ALA A 116 2.63 8.36 -1.59
C ALA A 116 3.05 9.37 -2.66
N GLU A 117 2.23 9.59 -3.70
CA GLU A 117 2.48 10.61 -4.71
C GLU A 117 2.30 12.02 -4.16
N GLU A 118 1.29 12.24 -3.30
CA GLU A 118 1.07 13.55 -2.66
C GLU A 118 2.28 13.99 -1.79
N PHE A 119 2.92 13.06 -1.07
CA PHE A 119 4.12 13.37 -0.29
C PHE A 119 5.40 13.51 -1.12
N ALA A 120 5.47 12.88 -2.31
CA ALA A 120 6.62 13.01 -3.20
C ALA A 120 6.64 14.38 -3.90
N GLU A 121 5.48 14.95 -4.20
CA GLU A 121 5.36 16.29 -4.81
C GLU A 121 5.69 17.42 -3.81
N ASP A 122 5.35 17.27 -2.51
CA ASP A 122 5.63 18.29 -1.48
C ASP A 122 7.11 18.28 -1.00
N ALA A 123 7.85 17.20 -1.24
CA ALA A 123 9.28 17.11 -0.92
C ALA A 123 10.19 17.75 -2.00
N GLY A 124 9.61 18.26 -3.10
CA GLY A 124 10.33 18.73 -4.29
C GLY A 124 10.56 20.24 -4.40
N ASP A 125 9.91 21.08 -3.58
CA ASP A 125 9.82 22.53 -3.88
C ASP A 125 10.34 23.50 -2.79
N ASP A 126 11.07 23.04 -1.75
CA ASP A 126 11.59 23.97 -0.70
C ASP A 126 13.12 23.93 -0.46
N TRP A 127 13.91 23.29 -1.34
CA TRP A 127 15.39 23.32 -1.26
C TRP A 127 16.08 23.83 -2.53
N ALA A 128 15.35 24.58 -3.36
CA ALA A 128 15.86 25.13 -4.61
C ALA A 128 15.83 26.66 -4.66
N ASP A 129 16.23 27.37 -3.60
CA ASP A 129 16.65 28.78 -3.75
C ASP A 129 17.63 29.25 -2.66
N GLU A 130 18.92 28.91 -2.81
CA GLU A 130 20.01 29.82 -2.42
C GLU A 130 21.31 29.44 -3.15
N ALA A 131 21.30 29.55 -4.48
CA ALA A 131 22.52 29.37 -5.26
C ALA A 131 22.62 30.32 -6.47
N ILE A 132 22.49 31.64 -6.28
CA ILE A 132 23.13 32.61 -7.18
C ILE A 132 23.64 33.85 -6.42
N GLY A 133 24.97 33.97 -6.28
CA GLY A 133 25.61 35.28 -6.10
C GLY A 133 26.82 35.36 -5.17
N GLY A 134 27.92 34.64 -5.46
CA GLY A 134 29.12 34.70 -4.63
C GLY A 134 30.40 34.35 -5.39
N GLN A 135 30.84 35.27 -6.23
CA GLN A 135 32.08 35.23 -7.00
C GLN A 135 33.31 34.89 -6.14
N ALA A 136 34.21 34.09 -6.72
CA ALA A 136 35.47 33.60 -6.16
C ALA A 136 36.19 34.54 -5.18
N ALA A 137 36.36 34.10 -3.93
CA ALA A 137 37.34 34.62 -2.98
C ALA A 137 38.10 33.45 -2.33
N SER A 138 38.82 32.71 -3.16
CA SER A 138 39.78 31.71 -2.70
C SER A 138 41.00 32.41 -2.06
N ASN A 139 41.32 31.97 -0.85
CA ASN A 139 42.65 31.89 -0.22
C ASN A 139 43.27 33.06 0.58
N SER A 140 42.68 34.24 0.75
CA SER A 140 43.36 35.31 1.51
C SER A 140 43.15 35.30 3.04
N LYS A 141 42.19 34.54 3.57
CA LYS A 141 41.88 34.52 5.01
C LYS A 141 42.62 33.43 5.80
N LEU A 142 43.00 32.33 5.14
CA LEU A 142 43.71 31.22 5.78
C LEU A 142 45.21 31.53 5.99
N ASP A 143 45.81 32.35 5.14
CA ASP A 143 47.22 32.77 5.23
C ASP A 143 47.47 33.79 6.36
N ALA A 144 46.49 34.66 6.66
CA ALA A 144 46.60 35.65 7.72
C ALA A 144 46.61 35.05 9.15
N LEU A 145 46.10 33.82 9.32
CA LEU A 145 46.06 33.13 10.61
C LEU A 145 47.35 32.36 10.93
N LYS A 146 48.15 31.99 9.93
CA LYS A 146 49.38 31.21 10.13
C LYS A 146 50.59 32.07 10.54
N ASN A 147 50.57 33.37 10.24
CA ASN A 147 51.63 34.31 10.62
C ASN A 147 51.47 34.91 12.03
N LYS A 148 50.38 34.62 12.76
CA LYS A 148 50.14 35.17 14.11
C LYS A 148 50.59 34.25 15.25
N PHE A 149 51.09 33.04 14.94
CA PHE A 149 51.58 32.06 15.93
C PHE A 149 53.06 31.72 15.76
N LYS A 150 53.82 32.57 15.05
CA LYS A 150 55.28 32.52 15.04
C LYS A 150 55.84 33.84 15.58
N ALA A 151 55.93 33.92 16.90
CA ALA A 151 56.83 34.77 17.65
C ALA A 151 57.33 33.96 18.85
#